data_AF-A0A1I0UDJ8-F1
#
_entry.id   AF-A0A1I0UDJ8-F1
#
_cell.length_a   1.000
_cell.length_b   1.000
_cell.length_c   1.000
_cell.angle_alpha   90.00
_cell.angle_beta   90.00
_cell.angle_gamma   90.00
#
_symmetry.space_group_name_H-M   'P 1'
#
loop_
_entity.id
_entity.type
_entity.pdbx_description
1 polymer ?
#
loop_
_entity_poly.entity_id
_entity_poly.type
_entity_poly.pdbx_seq_one_letter_code
_entity_poly.pdbx_strand_id
1 'polypeptide(L)'
;MRGTDEASESLFSYVDLEERIPAGHPLHKIRQIVNDALTSLDAEFDALYTDFGRPSIAPERLIRASLLQILFSVRSERQLMEQ
;
A
#
# COMPACT_ATOMS: atom_id res chain seq x y z
N MET A 1 -6.92 12.40 12.12
CA MET A 1 -5.68 11.59 12.20
C MET A 1 -5.45 10.85 10.88
N ARG A 2 -4.18 10.66 10.50
CA ARG A 2 -3.75 9.66 9.49
C ARG A 2 -4.16 8.25 9.96
N GLY A 3 -4.13 7.26 9.07
CA GLY A 3 -4.16 5.84 9.45
C GLY A 3 -2.76 5.25 9.48
N THR A 4 -2.55 4.11 10.15
CA THR A 4 -1.28 3.40 10.07
C THR A 4 -1.12 2.67 8.73
N ASP A 5 0.12 2.60 8.25
CA ASP A 5 0.53 1.79 7.09
C ASP A 5 1.12 0.43 7.52
N GLU A 6 0.60 -0.11 8.63
CA GLU A 6 1.03 -1.40 9.16
C GLU A 6 0.64 -2.54 8.21
N ALA A 7 1.63 -3.34 7.80
CA ALA A 7 1.39 -4.64 7.20
C ALA A 7 0.92 -5.61 8.30
N SER A 8 -0.16 -6.35 8.04
CA SER A 8 -0.61 -7.41 8.95
C SER A 8 0.40 -8.56 8.95
N GLU A 9 1.13 -8.72 10.06
CA GLU A 9 1.88 -9.95 10.33
C GLU A 9 0.93 -11.17 10.40
N SER A 10 1.47 -12.38 10.29
CA SER A 10 0.74 -13.65 10.10
C SER A 10 0.04 -14.16 11.37
N LEU A 11 -0.88 -13.36 11.92
CA LEU A 11 -1.76 -13.69 13.05
C LEU A 11 -2.71 -14.87 12.79
N PHE A 12 -2.83 -15.31 11.53
CA PHE A 12 -3.58 -16.50 11.11
C PHE A 12 -2.82 -17.25 10.00
N SER A 13 -3.17 -18.53 9.80
CA SER A 13 -2.53 -19.46 8.85
C SER A 13 -2.80 -19.14 7.37
N TYR A 14 -2.39 -17.95 6.92
CA TYR A 14 -2.31 -17.56 5.52
C TYR A 14 -0.86 -17.53 5.07
N VAL A 15 -0.60 -18.01 3.86
CA VAL A 15 0.68 -17.85 3.15
C VAL A 15 0.92 -16.36 2.91
N ASP A 16 2.15 -15.88 3.15
CA ASP A 16 2.50 -14.48 2.89
C ASP A 16 2.29 -14.16 1.41
N LEU A 17 1.68 -13.02 1.10
CA LEU A 17 1.45 -12.61 -0.29
C LEU A 17 2.78 -12.42 -1.05
N GLU A 18 3.88 -12.05 -0.39
CA GLU A 18 5.21 -12.00 -1.02
C GLU A 18 5.75 -13.39 -1.37
N GLU A 19 5.49 -14.43 -0.57
CA GLU A 19 5.87 -15.83 -0.90
C GLU A 19 5.14 -16.34 -2.16
N ARG A 20 4.02 -15.73 -2.53
CA ARG A 20 3.26 -16.05 -3.75
C ARG A 20 3.78 -15.33 -5.00
N ILE A 21 4.70 -14.38 -4.84
CA ILE A 21 5.35 -13.66 -5.94
C ILE A 21 6.70 -14.34 -6.24
N PRO A 22 7.01 -14.71 -7.50
CA PRO A 22 8.31 -15.29 -7.82
C PRO A 22 9.45 -14.30 -7.53
N ALA A 23 10.51 -14.74 -6.84
CA ALA A 23 11.59 -13.84 -6.38
C ALA A 23 12.28 -13.00 -7.48
N GLY A 24 12.22 -13.41 -8.75
CA GLY A 24 12.70 -12.65 -9.91
C GLY A 24 11.71 -11.64 -10.49
N HIS A 25 10.54 -11.46 -9.88
CA HIS A 25 9.45 -10.66 -10.43
C HIS A 25 9.67 -9.15 -10.19
N PRO A 26 9.44 -8.27 -11.19
CA PRO A 26 9.70 -6.83 -11.07
C PRO A 26 8.98 -6.13 -9.91
N LEU A 27 7.85 -6.67 -9.43
CA LEU A 27 7.10 -6.06 -8.33
C LEU A 27 7.90 -5.89 -7.04
N HIS A 28 8.82 -6.79 -6.67
CA HIS A 28 9.60 -6.60 -5.43
C HIS A 28 10.47 -5.34 -5.51
N LYS A 29 11.09 -5.09 -6.68
CA LYS A 29 11.90 -3.88 -6.91
C LYS A 29 11.05 -2.62 -7.01
N ILE A 30 9.87 -2.70 -7.63
CA ILE A 30 8.90 -1.60 -7.67
C ILE A 30 8.44 -1.26 -6.24
N ARG A 31 8.10 -2.28 -5.43
CA ARG A 31 7.68 -2.14 -4.03
C ARG A 31 8.74 -1.43 -3.18
N GLN A 32 10.02 -1.78 -3.35
CA GLN A 32 11.15 -1.08 -2.70
C GLN A 32 11.15 0.41 -3.07
N ILE A 33 11.28 0.74 -4.36
CA ILE A 33 11.35 2.13 -4.86
C ILE A 33 10.14 2.97 -4.40
N VAL A 34 8.94 2.35 -4.38
CA VAL A 34 7.70 3.02 -3.97
C VAL A 34 7.64 3.22 -2.46
N ASN A 35 8.08 2.25 -1.66
CA ASN A 35 8.15 2.42 -0.21
C ASN A 35 9.20 3.48 0.17
N ASP A 36 10.39 3.46 -0.43
CA ASP A 36 11.43 4.47 -0.22
C ASP A 36 10.90 5.89 -0.52
N ALA A 37 10.14 6.03 -1.62
CA ALA A 37 9.50 7.30 -1.99
C ALA A 37 8.37 7.71 -1.03
N LEU A 38 7.54 6.77 -0.57
CA LEU A 38 6.48 7.05 0.41
C LEU A 38 7.04 7.46 1.77
N THR A 39 8.08 6.78 2.27
CA THR A 39 8.80 7.17 3.48
C THR A 39 9.47 8.55 3.34
N SER A 40 9.87 8.96 2.14
CA SER A 40 10.38 10.32 1.89
C SER A 40 9.31 11.42 1.89
N LEU A 41 8.02 11.06 2.00
CA LEU A 41 6.86 11.96 2.06
C LEU A 41 6.10 11.86 3.41
N ASP A 42 6.66 11.14 4.38
CA ASP A 42 6.00 10.79 5.65
C ASP A 42 5.58 12.04 6.44
N ALA A 43 6.45 13.04 6.51
CA ALA A 43 6.21 14.32 7.19
C ALA A 43 5.23 15.22 6.42
N GLU A 44 5.33 15.27 5.08
CA GLU A 44 4.40 15.97 4.21
C GLU A 44 2.98 15.40 4.31
N PHE A 45 2.83 14.08 4.42
CA PHE A 45 1.54 13.44 4.65
C PHE A 45 1.00 13.73 6.05
N ASP A 46 1.81 13.64 7.11
CA ASP A 46 1.38 13.94 8.48
C ASP A 46 0.86 15.37 8.62
N ALA A 47 1.53 16.35 7.98
CA ALA A 47 1.12 17.75 7.99
C ALA A 47 -0.26 18.02 7.34
N LEU A 48 -0.85 17.05 6.63
CA LEU A 48 -2.21 17.15 6.07
C LEU A 48 -3.31 16.65 7.01
N TYR A 49 -2.98 16.02 8.15
CA TYR A 49 -3.95 15.44 9.08
C TYR A 49 -4.02 16.16 10.42
N THR A 50 -5.20 16.09 11.04
CA THR A 50 -5.43 16.55 12.43
C THR A 50 -5.03 15.48 13.45
N ASP A 51 -4.52 15.88 14.61
CA ASP A 51 -4.11 14.97 15.70
C ASP A 51 -5.27 14.21 16.38
N PHE A 52 -6.53 14.49 15.99
CA PHE A 52 -7.73 13.94 16.60
C PHE A 52 -8.76 13.47 15.56
N GLY A 53 -9.82 12.80 16.06
CA GLY A 53 -10.88 12.21 15.26
C GLY A 53 -10.56 10.79 14.78
N ARG A 54 -11.46 10.20 13.99
CA ARG A 54 -11.27 8.84 13.44
C ARG A 54 -10.05 8.82 12.50
N PRO A 55 -9.15 7.82 12.61
CA PRO A 55 -8.11 7.57 11.62
C PRO A 55 -8.67 7.40 10.20
N SER A 56 -7.97 7.95 9.21
CA SER A 56 -8.23 7.69 7.79
C SER A 56 -7.71 6.31 7.38
N ILE A 57 -7.86 5.96 6.10
CA ILE A 57 -6.91 5.04 5.46
C ILE A 57 -5.63 5.84 5.22
N ALA A 58 -4.45 5.22 5.39
CA ALA A 58 -3.17 5.84 5.11
C ALA A 58 -3.02 6.11 3.60
N PRO A 59 -2.58 7.31 3.15
CA PRO A 59 -2.46 7.64 1.72
C PRO A 59 -1.57 6.66 0.95
N GLU A 60 -0.53 6.14 1.60
CA GLU A 60 0.42 5.12 1.19
C GLU A 60 -0.28 3.87 0.62
N ARG A 61 -1.32 3.39 1.32
CA ARG A 61 -2.12 2.22 0.93
C ARG A 61 -2.92 2.48 -0.34
N LEU A 62 -3.46 3.70 -0.48
CA LEU A 62 -4.22 4.13 -1.66
C LEU A 62 -3.30 4.30 -2.87
N ILE A 63 -2.10 4.85 -2.67
CA ILE A 63 -1.07 5.03 -3.70
C ILE A 63 -0.57 3.68 -4.21
N ARG A 64 -0.29 2.71 -3.33
CA ARG A 64 0.07 1.34 -3.75
C ARG A 64 -1.06 0.66 -4.54
N ALA A 65 -2.31 0.78 -4.09
CA ALA A 65 -3.46 0.24 -4.81
C ALA A 65 -3.60 0.86 -6.22
N SER A 66 -3.48 2.19 -6.31
CA SER A 66 -3.51 2.93 -7.58
C SER A 66 -2.36 2.53 -8.52
N LEU A 67 -1.17 2.28 -7.98
CA LEU A 67 -0.04 1.80 -8.77
C LEU A 67 -0.27 0.40 -9.32
N LEU A 68 -0.82 -0.53 -8.53
CA LEU A 68 -1.20 -1.86 -9.02
C LEU A 68 -2.24 -1.76 -10.15
N GLN A 69 -3.21 -0.85 -10.03
CA GLN A 69 -4.19 -0.62 -11.10
C GLN A 69 -3.53 -0.15 -12.41
N ILE A 70 -2.58 0.80 -12.33
CA ILE A 70 -1.84 1.29 -13.48
C ILE A 70 -1.00 0.17 -14.11
N LEU A 71 -0.23 -0.57 -13.30
CA LEU A 71 0.65 -1.64 -13.77
C LEU A 71 -0.11 -2.81 -14.44
N PHE A 72 -1.30 -3.14 -13.95
CA PHE A 72 -2.13 -4.24 -14.47
C PHE A 72 -3.32 -3.78 -15.32
N SER A 73 -3.38 -2.50 -15.70
CA SER A 73 -4.46 -1.90 -16.51
C SER A 73 -5.89 -2.11 -15.96
N VAL A 74 -6.02 -2.21 -14.63
CA VAL A 74 -7.31 -2.33 -13.93
C VAL A 74 -7.98 -0.95 -13.89
N ARG A 75 -9.23 -0.84 -14.35
CA ARG A 75 -9.83 0.46 -14.68
C ARG A 75 -10.58 1.15 -13.54
N SER A 76 -10.72 0.51 -12.39
CA SER A 76 -11.43 1.07 -11.23
C SER A 76 -11.08 0.35 -9.92
N GLU A 77 -11.30 1.01 -8.79
CA GLU A 77 -11.15 0.42 -7.45
C GLU A 77 -12.08 -0.78 -7.26
N ARG A 78 -13.34 -0.66 -7.69
CA ARG A 78 -14.31 -1.76 -7.69
C ARG A 78 -13.77 -2.99 -8.43
N GLN A 79 -13.18 -2.81 -9.62
CA GLN A 79 -12.57 -3.92 -10.37
C GLN A 79 -11.33 -4.50 -9.67
N LEU A 80 -10.57 -3.72 -8.89
CA LEU A 80 -9.46 -4.23 -8.08
C LEU A 80 -9.95 -5.07 -6.88
N MET A 81 -11.12 -4.76 -6.33
CA MET A 81 -11.71 -5.46 -5.18
C MET A 81 -12.58 -6.68 -5.56
N GLU A 82 -12.87 -6.87 -6.85
CA GLU A 82 -13.71 -7.96 -7.39
C GLU A 82 -12.89 -9.13 -7.98
N GLN A 83 -11.56 -9.09 -7.88
CA GLN A 83 -10.60 -9.99 -8.54
C GLN A 83 -9.76 -10.80 -7.53
#